data_AF-A0A150W1G0-F1
#
_entry.id   AF-A0A150W1G0-F1
#
_cell.length_a   1.000
_cell.length_b   1.000
_cell.length_c   1.000
_cell.angle_alpha   90.00
_cell.angle_beta   90.00
_cell.angle_gamma   90.00
#
_symmetry.space_group_name_H-M   'P 1'
#
loop_
_entity.id
_entity.type
_entity.pdbx_description
1 polymer ?
#
loop_
_entity_poly.entity_id
_entity_poly.type
_entity_poly.pdbx_seq_one_letter_code
_entity_poly.pdbx_strand_id
1 'polypeptide(L)'
;MDAALIAVAGTLLGVVFTHWFQGRATERTAALARSEQLRQERIATYSAFAGAVVDYRHSQNDRWFRAVEEPGSEEAEESRYASYRQRTAARQALFRVQLVCDDPETRRLAEKAFEETHCMHEAVGTADRARRSEQAKEALARFVAAAAPGVR
;
A
#
# COMPACT_ATOMS: atom_id res chain seq x y z
N MET A 1 59.96 -15.27 -30.23
CA MET A 1 59.64 -14.51 -29.00
C MET A 1 58.21 -13.97 -29.03
N ASP A 2 57.56 -14.03 -30.20
CA ASP A 2 56.25 -13.40 -30.47
C ASP A 2 55.06 -14.19 -29.90
N ALA A 3 55.14 -15.52 -29.86
CA ALA A 3 54.03 -16.37 -29.39
C ALA A 3 53.71 -16.17 -27.89
N ALA A 4 54.73 -16.03 -27.04
CA ALA A 4 54.53 -15.82 -25.61
C ALA A 4 53.93 -14.43 -25.29
N LEU A 5 54.37 -13.40 -26.02
CA LEU A 5 53.82 -12.05 -25.93
C LEU A 5 52.35 -12.00 -26.33
N ILE A 6 51.98 -12.68 -27.42
CA ILE A 6 50.58 -12.78 -27.88
C ILE A 6 49.71 -13.49 -26.84
N ALA A 7 50.22 -14.56 -26.22
CA ALA A 7 49.50 -15.29 -25.17
C ALA A 7 49.22 -14.40 -23.94
N VAL A 8 50.23 -13.68 -23.44
CA VAL A 8 50.07 -12.76 -22.30
C VAL A 8 49.11 -11.62 -22.64
N ALA A 9 49.22 -11.04 -23.85
CA ALA A 9 48.30 -10.01 -24.31
C ALA A 9 46.85 -10.51 -24.38
N GLY A 10 46.63 -11.74 -24.88
CA GLY A 10 45.32 -12.38 -24.92
C GLY A 10 44.73 -12.62 -23.53
N THR A 11 45.53 -13.07 -22.56
CA THR A 11 45.08 -13.24 -21.17
C THR A 11 44.74 -11.90 -20.51
N LEU A 12 45.59 -10.88 -20.66
CA LEU A 12 45.32 -9.55 -20.10
C LEU A 12 44.06 -8.92 -20.71
N LEU A 13 43.87 -9.05 -22.03
CA LEU A 13 42.64 -8.64 -22.69
C LEU A 13 41.42 -9.39 -22.15
N GLY A 14 41.51 -10.71 -21.99
CA GLY A 14 40.45 -11.54 -21.43
C GLY A 14 40.07 -11.14 -20.00
N VAL A 15 41.06 -10.82 -19.16
CA VAL A 15 40.85 -10.35 -17.77
C VAL A 15 40.15 -8.99 -17.76
N VAL A 16 40.61 -8.03 -18.57
CA VAL A 16 39.98 -6.70 -18.66
C VAL A 16 38.53 -6.80 -19.16
N PHE A 17 38.30 -7.61 -20.20
CA PHE A 17 36.96 -7.80 -20.77
C PHE A 17 36.01 -8.46 -19.76
N THR A 18 36.50 -9.47 -19.02
CA THR A 18 35.74 -10.17 -17.98
C THR A 18 35.37 -9.22 -16.84
N HIS A 19 36.33 -8.44 -16.32
CA HIS A 19 36.06 -7.49 -15.24
C HIS A 19 35.05 -6.41 -15.64
N TRP A 20 35.15 -5.90 -16.87
CA TRP A 20 34.19 -4.92 -17.37
C TRP A 20 32.77 -5.51 -17.48
N PHE A 21 32.65 -6.73 -18.00
CA PHE A 21 31.35 -7.41 -18.11
C PHE A 21 30.78 -7.77 -16.72
N GLN A 22 31.63 -8.20 -15.79
CA GLN A 22 31.27 -8.44 -14.39
C GLN A 22 30.76 -7.17 -13.71
N GLY A 23 31.46 -6.04 -13.86
CA GLY A 23 31.02 -4.75 -13.31
C GLY A 23 29.64 -4.35 -13.83
N ARG A 24 29.43 -4.43 -15.14
CA ARG A 24 28.13 -4.13 -15.77
C ARG A 24 27.02 -5.09 -15.33
N ALA A 25 27.33 -6.38 -15.18
CA ALA A 25 26.37 -7.37 -14.69
C ALA A 25 25.98 -7.11 -13.23
N THR A 26 26.94 -6.73 -12.38
CA THR A 26 26.71 -6.38 -10.98
C THR A 26 25.84 -5.11 -10.86
N GLU A 27 26.13 -4.06 -11.65
CA GLU A 27 25.31 -2.84 -11.66
C GLU A 27 23.86 -3.11 -12.10
N ARG A 28 23.68 -3.89 -13.18
CA ARG A 28 22.35 -4.30 -13.67
C ARG A 28 21.60 -5.11 -12.62
N THR A 29 22.26 -6.09 -12.01
CA THR A 29 21.68 -6.91 -10.94
C THR A 29 21.27 -6.07 -9.74
N ALA A 30 22.12 -5.11 -9.33
CA ALA A 30 21.83 -4.21 -8.22
C ALA A 30 20.66 -3.27 -8.53
N ALA A 31 20.55 -2.77 -9.77
CA ALA A 31 19.42 -1.95 -10.20
C ALA A 31 18.10 -2.74 -10.19
N LEU A 32 18.11 -3.96 -10.74
CA LEU A 32 16.96 -4.87 -10.73
C LEU A 32 16.52 -5.24 -9.30
N ALA A 33 17.49 -5.53 -8.42
CA ALA A 33 17.21 -5.81 -7.01
C ALA A 33 16.55 -4.63 -6.30
N ARG A 34 17.04 -3.40 -6.54
CA ARG A 34 16.42 -2.18 -5.96
C ARG A 34 15.01 -1.95 -6.49
N SER A 35 14.77 -2.11 -7.79
CA SER A 35 13.41 -1.96 -8.35
C SER A 35 12.44 -3.01 -7.78
N GLU A 36 12.90 -4.25 -7.62
CA GLU A 36 12.10 -5.32 -7.05
C GLU A 36 11.79 -5.09 -5.57
N GLN A 37 12.78 -4.62 -4.80
CA GLN A 37 12.58 -4.25 -3.40
C GLN A 37 11.53 -3.15 -3.23
N LEU A 38 11.61 -2.08 -4.04
CA LEU A 38 10.62 -0.99 -4.02
C LEU A 38 9.22 -1.49 -4.42
N ARG A 39 9.13 -2.38 -5.41
CA ARG A 39 7.88 -2.99 -5.84
C ARG A 39 7.23 -3.79 -4.71
N GLN A 40 8.01 -4.61 -4.00
CA GLN A 40 7.54 -5.39 -2.86
C GLN A 40 7.10 -4.51 -1.69
N GLU A 41 7.87 -3.45 -1.38
CA GLU A 41 7.52 -2.49 -0.33
C GLU A 41 6.19 -1.77 -0.63
N ARG A 42 5.97 -1.38 -1.90
CA ARG A 42 4.69 -0.80 -2.37
C ARG A 42 3.54 -1.80 -2.23
N ILE A 43 3.72 -3.05 -2.67
CA ILE A 43 2.68 -4.09 -2.52
C ILE A 43 2.30 -4.29 -1.05
N ALA A 44 3.29 -4.44 -0.18
CA ALA A 44 3.06 -4.64 1.24
C ALA A 44 2.33 -3.43 1.86
N THR A 45 2.77 -2.22 1.53
CA THR A 45 2.19 -0.98 2.06
C THR A 45 0.74 -0.78 1.58
N TYR A 46 0.48 -0.95 0.28
CA TYR A 46 -0.85 -0.72 -0.29
C TYR A 46 -1.85 -1.79 0.14
N SER A 47 -1.43 -3.06 0.22
CA SER A 47 -2.29 -4.15 0.70
C SER A 47 -2.60 -4.02 2.19
N ALA A 48 -1.62 -3.64 3.03
CA ALA A 48 -1.85 -3.37 4.44
C ALA A 48 -2.83 -2.22 4.68
N PHE A 49 -2.72 -1.14 3.90
CA PHE A 49 -3.68 -0.03 3.97
C PHE A 49 -5.08 -0.46 3.52
N ALA A 50 -5.19 -1.20 2.42
CA ALA A 50 -6.49 -1.69 1.95
C ALA A 50 -7.16 -2.60 3.00
N GLY A 51 -6.40 -3.51 3.62
CA GLY A 51 -6.89 -4.34 4.72
C GLY A 51 -7.37 -3.51 5.90
N ALA A 52 -6.56 -2.55 6.36
CA ALA A 52 -6.91 -1.69 7.49
C ALA A 52 -8.18 -0.84 7.23
N VAL A 53 -8.40 -0.38 5.99
CA VAL A 53 -9.64 0.34 5.62
C VAL A 53 -10.85 -0.60 5.60
N VAL A 54 -10.70 -1.85 5.16
CA VAL A 54 -11.77 -2.86 5.20
C VAL A 54 -12.19 -3.14 6.65
N ASP A 55 -11.21 -3.37 7.54
CA ASP A 55 -11.46 -3.60 8.96
C ASP A 55 -12.09 -2.37 9.63
N TYR A 56 -11.61 -1.18 9.26
CA TYR A 56 -12.19 0.07 9.76
C TYR A 56 -13.65 0.24 9.31
N ARG A 57 -13.95 -0.01 8.03
CA ARG A 57 -15.32 0.01 7.50
C ARG A 57 -16.22 -0.98 8.23
N HIS A 58 -15.74 -2.18 8.51
CA HIS A 58 -16.47 -3.17 9.29
C HIS A 58 -16.81 -2.64 10.69
N SER A 59 -15.82 -2.07 11.40
CA SER A 59 -16.04 -1.48 12.73
C SER A 59 -16.98 -0.26 12.72
N GLN A 60 -17.02 0.52 11.62
CA GLN A 60 -17.95 1.64 11.48
C GLN A 60 -19.40 1.17 11.31
N ASN A 61 -19.60 0.08 10.56
CA ASN A 61 -20.91 -0.54 10.42
C ASN A 61 -21.39 -1.12 11.75
N ASP A 62 -20.53 -1.87 12.45
CA ASP A 62 -20.86 -2.41 13.78
C ASP A 62 -21.23 -1.29 14.77
N ARG A 63 -20.41 -0.22 14.83
CA ARG A 63 -20.70 0.96 15.65
C ARG A 63 -22.06 1.57 15.35
N TRP A 64 -22.39 1.72 14.06
CA TRP A 64 -23.68 2.28 13.67
C TRP A 64 -24.83 1.36 14.08
N PHE A 65 -24.73 0.05 13.87
CA PHE A 65 -25.76 -0.91 14.25
C PHE A 65 -26.01 -0.91 15.76
N ARG A 66 -24.94 -1.01 16.57
CA ARG A 66 -25.05 -1.00 18.03
C ARG A 66 -25.62 0.30 18.56
N ALA A 67 -25.24 1.44 17.97
CA ALA A 67 -25.77 2.75 18.37
C ALA A 67 -27.25 2.94 18.03
N VAL A 68 -27.78 2.24 17.01
CA VAL A 68 -29.19 2.32 16.61
C VAL A 68 -30.06 1.31 17.39
N GLU A 69 -29.53 0.11 17.65
CA GLU A 69 -30.26 -0.97 18.33
C GLU A 69 -30.47 -0.66 19.82
N GLU A 70 -29.41 -0.29 20.53
CA GLU A 70 -29.49 0.03 21.97
C GLU A 70 -28.55 1.19 22.32
N PRO A 71 -29.02 2.44 22.16
CA PRO A 71 -28.20 3.62 22.44
C PRO A 71 -27.73 3.65 23.91
N GLY A 72 -26.41 3.72 24.12
CA GLY A 72 -25.81 3.84 25.44
C GLY A 72 -25.57 2.52 26.17
N SER A 73 -25.79 1.37 25.53
CA SER A 73 -25.37 0.07 26.07
C SER A 73 -23.84 -0.04 26.16
N GLU A 74 -23.38 -0.99 26.97
CA GLU A 74 -21.95 -1.30 27.10
C GLU A 74 -21.38 -1.75 25.74
N GLU A 75 -22.15 -2.55 24.99
CA GLU A 75 -21.80 -3.02 23.66
C GLU A 75 -21.67 -1.87 22.64
N ALA A 76 -22.52 -0.84 22.74
CA ALA A 76 -22.43 0.35 21.89
C ALA A 76 -21.15 1.16 22.19
N GLU A 77 -20.77 1.29 23.45
CA GLU A 77 -19.52 1.92 23.86
C GLU A 77 -18.29 1.10 23.45
N GLU A 78 -18.31 -0.22 23.65
CA GLU A 78 -17.25 -1.13 23.22
C GLU A 78 -17.01 -1.05 21.70
N SER A 79 -18.09 -1.09 20.92
CA SER A 79 -18.03 -0.97 19.46
C SER A 79 -17.46 0.40 19.02
N ARG A 80 -17.83 1.47 19.72
CA ARG A 80 -17.27 2.81 19.51
C ARG A 80 -15.76 2.83 19.78
N TYR A 81 -15.28 2.25 20.88
CA TYR A 81 -13.84 2.12 21.16
C TYR A 81 -13.11 1.24 20.14
N ALA A 82 -13.70 0.13 19.73
CA ALA A 82 -13.16 -0.73 18.67
C ALA A 82 -12.99 0.05 17.36
N SER A 83 -13.97 0.89 17.01
CA SER A 83 -13.90 1.75 15.83
C SER A 83 -12.74 2.77 15.92
N TYR A 84 -12.41 3.28 17.11
CA TYR A 84 -11.26 4.17 17.29
C TYR A 84 -9.93 3.45 17.10
N ARG A 85 -9.81 2.20 17.58
CA ARG A 85 -8.61 1.39 17.33
C ARG A 85 -8.40 1.17 15.83
N GLN A 86 -9.46 0.81 15.11
CA GLN A 86 -9.37 0.60 13.66
C GLN A 86 -9.13 1.89 12.88
N ARG A 87 -9.69 3.02 13.33
CA ARG A 87 -9.38 4.35 12.77
C ARG A 87 -7.89 4.64 12.86
N THR A 88 -7.28 4.40 14.02
CA THR A 88 -5.85 4.61 14.24
C THR A 88 -5.01 3.71 13.35
N ALA A 89 -5.35 2.42 13.25
CA ALA A 89 -4.66 1.47 12.38
C ALA A 89 -4.72 1.90 10.89
N ALA A 90 -5.91 2.26 10.40
CA ALA A 90 -6.10 2.75 9.04
C ALA A 90 -5.33 4.06 8.78
N ARG A 91 -5.29 4.98 9.75
CA ARG A 91 -4.53 6.23 9.64
C ARG A 91 -3.03 5.99 9.58
N GLN A 92 -2.50 5.11 10.43
CA GLN A 92 -1.09 4.73 10.40
C GLN A 92 -0.70 4.09 9.07
N ALA A 93 -1.56 3.23 8.51
CA ALA A 93 -1.33 2.65 7.20
C ALA A 93 -1.39 3.71 6.08
N LEU A 94 -2.31 4.69 6.16
CA LEU A 94 -2.36 5.81 5.22
C LEU A 94 -1.06 6.63 5.23
N PHE A 95 -0.49 6.90 6.41
CA PHE A 95 0.80 7.60 6.48
C PHE A 95 1.91 6.84 5.74
N ARG A 96 1.93 5.50 5.83
CA ARG A 96 2.90 4.69 5.07
C ARG A 96 2.66 4.79 3.56
N VAL A 97 1.40 4.80 3.11
CA VAL A 97 1.08 5.06 1.69
C VAL A 97 1.61 6.42 1.25
N GLN A 98 1.41 7.48 2.04
CA GLN A 98 1.89 8.82 1.72
C GLN A 98 3.43 8.93 1.64
N LEU A 99 4.16 8.07 2.35
CA LEU A 99 5.63 8.03 2.33
C LEU A 99 6.19 7.28 1.11
N VAL A 100 5.53 6.21 0.67
CA VAL A 100 6.04 5.30 -0.38
C VAL A 100 5.45 5.60 -1.76
N CYS A 101 4.32 6.31 -1.81
CA CYS A 101 3.60 6.62 -3.05
C CYS A 101 4.00 7.99 -3.60
N ASP A 102 4.65 8.00 -4.76
CA ASP A 102 5.03 9.24 -5.45
C ASP A 102 3.84 9.91 -6.14
N ASP A 103 2.92 9.10 -6.69
CA ASP A 103 1.79 9.57 -7.49
C ASP A 103 0.78 10.38 -6.64
N PRO A 104 0.59 11.68 -6.90
CA PRO A 104 -0.33 12.53 -6.13
C PRO A 104 -1.78 12.05 -6.20
N GLU A 105 -2.23 11.53 -7.35
CA GLU A 105 -3.62 11.10 -7.51
C GLU A 105 -3.89 9.82 -6.71
N THR A 106 -2.98 8.84 -6.73
CA THR A 106 -3.08 7.63 -5.90
C THR A 106 -3.11 7.99 -4.41
N ARG A 107 -2.28 8.94 -3.95
CA ARG A 107 -2.33 9.44 -2.56
C ARG A 107 -3.68 10.07 -2.21
N ARG A 108 -4.19 10.94 -3.08
CA ARG A 108 -5.50 11.59 -2.91
C ARG A 108 -6.64 10.57 -2.84
N LEU A 109 -6.58 9.51 -3.66
CA LEU A 109 -7.57 8.43 -3.63
C LEU A 109 -7.47 7.60 -2.34
N ALA A 110 -6.27 7.38 -1.81
CA ALA A 110 -6.08 6.73 -0.51
C ALA A 110 -6.70 7.56 0.63
N GLU A 111 -6.43 8.87 0.64
CA GLU A 111 -7.03 9.81 1.59
C GLU A 111 -8.56 9.80 1.49
N LYS A 112 -9.10 9.84 0.28
CA LYS A 112 -10.55 9.77 0.04
C LYS A 112 -11.16 8.46 0.55
N ALA A 113 -10.50 7.33 0.35
CA ALA A 113 -10.97 6.05 0.88
C ALA A 113 -11.03 6.05 2.43
N PHE A 114 -10.03 6.65 3.07
CA PHE A 114 -10.04 6.84 4.53
C PHE A 114 -11.19 7.76 4.98
N GLU A 115 -11.36 8.91 4.33
CA GLU A 115 -12.39 9.90 4.68
C GLU A 115 -13.81 9.36 4.53
N GLU A 116 -14.12 8.71 3.39
CA GLU A 116 -15.43 8.12 3.16
C GLU A 116 -15.75 7.05 4.22
N THR A 117 -14.74 6.28 4.65
CA THR A 117 -14.89 5.30 5.73
C THR A 117 -15.12 6.00 7.08
N HIS A 118 -14.40 7.08 7.36
CA HIS A 118 -14.50 7.83 8.63
C HIS A 118 -15.91 8.41 8.86
N CYS A 119 -16.54 8.93 7.81
CA CYS A 119 -17.85 9.59 7.90
C CYS A 119 -19.04 8.61 7.94
N MET A 120 -18.81 7.30 7.97
CA MET A 120 -19.89 6.30 7.94
C MET A 120 -20.77 6.30 9.20
N HIS A 121 -20.19 6.51 10.38
CA HIS A 121 -20.95 6.54 11.63
C HIS A 121 -21.96 7.70 11.73
N GLU A 122 -21.84 8.72 10.88
CA GLU A 122 -22.76 9.86 10.80
C GLU A 122 -24.03 9.54 9.98
N ALA A 123 -24.16 8.29 9.51
CA ALA A 123 -25.27 7.89 8.66
C ALA A 123 -26.64 8.05 9.36
N VAL A 124 -27.57 8.70 8.67
CA VAL A 124 -28.95 8.86 9.14
C VAL A 124 -29.83 7.77 8.52
N GLY A 125 -30.13 6.75 9.31
CA GLY A 125 -30.97 5.62 8.89
C GLY A 125 -30.27 4.62 7.97
N THR A 126 -30.92 3.48 7.75
CA THR A 126 -30.35 2.32 7.06
C THR A 126 -29.96 2.62 5.60
N ALA A 127 -30.75 3.45 4.91
CA ALA A 127 -30.50 3.81 3.52
C ALA A 127 -29.23 4.66 3.35
N ASP A 128 -29.01 5.65 4.24
CA ASP A 128 -27.77 6.44 4.23
C ASP A 128 -26.56 5.58 4.60
N ARG A 129 -26.70 4.70 5.60
CA ARG A 129 -25.63 3.77 6.00
C ARG A 129 -25.22 2.85 4.86
N ALA A 130 -26.19 2.30 4.12
CA ALA A 130 -25.90 1.46 2.95
C ALA A 130 -25.17 2.24 1.86
N ARG A 131 -25.65 3.45 1.53
CA ARG A 131 -25.00 4.34 0.55
C ARG A 131 -23.57 4.69 0.94
N ARG A 132 -23.32 5.14 2.17
CA ARG A 132 -21.97 5.51 2.65
C ARG A 132 -21.02 4.31 2.67
N SER A 133 -21.52 3.13 3.05
CA SER A 133 -20.73 1.90 3.00
C SER A 133 -20.31 1.53 1.58
N GLU A 134 -21.18 1.71 0.58
CA GLU A 134 -20.82 1.51 -0.83
C GLU A 134 -19.86 2.60 -1.34
N GLN A 135 -20.05 3.87 -0.95
CA GLN A 135 -19.12 4.95 -1.29
C GLN A 135 -17.70 4.69 -0.78
N ALA A 136 -17.57 4.23 0.48
CA ALA A 136 -16.28 3.85 1.04
C ALA A 136 -15.65 2.66 0.30
N LYS A 137 -16.47 1.67 -0.09
CA LYS A 137 -16.02 0.52 -0.90
C LYS A 137 -15.52 0.95 -2.27
N GLU A 138 -16.25 1.80 -2.96
CA GLU A 138 -15.86 2.33 -4.27
C GLU A 138 -14.62 3.22 -4.19
N ALA A 139 -14.49 4.03 -3.15
CA ALA A 139 -13.31 4.86 -2.93
C ALA A 139 -12.05 4.01 -2.74
N LEU A 140 -12.14 2.93 -1.93
CA LEU A 140 -11.04 1.98 -1.78
C LEU A 140 -10.72 1.25 -3.10
N ALA A 141 -11.74 0.85 -3.86
CA ALA A 141 -11.54 0.20 -5.16
C ALA A 141 -10.82 1.13 -6.16
N ARG A 142 -11.18 2.41 -6.18
CA ARG A 142 -10.49 3.44 -7.00
C ARG A 142 -9.03 3.60 -6.60
N PHE A 143 -8.73 3.63 -5.30
CA PHE A 143 -7.34 3.62 -4.81
C PHE A 143 -6.57 2.38 -5.31
N VAL A 144 -7.12 1.17 -5.14
CA VAL A 144 -6.46 -0.08 -5.56
C VAL A 144 -6.22 -0.09 -7.07
N ALA A 145 -7.19 0.37 -7.86
CA ALA A 145 -7.07 0.45 -9.32
C ALA A 145 -5.96 1.44 -9.75
N ALA A 146 -5.87 2.60 -9.09
CA ALA A 146 -4.82 3.60 -9.36
C ALA A 146 -3.43 3.13 -8.91
N ALA A 147 -3.34 2.37 -7.81
CA ALA A 147 -2.09 1.85 -7.29
C ALA A 147 -1.53 0.65 -8.09
N ALA A 148 -2.41 -0.14 -8.72
CA ALA A 148 -2.03 -1.40 -9.38
C ALA A 148 -0.93 -1.27 -10.45
N PRO A 149 -0.90 -0.24 -11.33
CA PRO A 149 0.19 -0.05 -12.29
C PRO A 149 1.56 0.15 -11.64
N GLY A 150 1.63 0.75 -10.45
CA GLY A 150 2.89 1.05 -9.75
C GLY A 150 3.51 -0.13 -9.00
N VAL A 151 2.86 -1.30 -9.04
CA VAL A 151 3.27 -2.54 -8.35
C VAL A 151 3.32 -3.77 -9.27
N ARG A 152 2.87 -3.64 -10.51
CA ARG A 152 2.93 -4.67 -11.54
C ARG A 152 4.29 -4.72 -12.20
#